data_AF-A0A7W0YU64-F1
#
_entry.id   AF-A0A7W0YU64-F1
#
_cell.length_a   1.000
_cell.length_b   1.000
_cell.length_c   1.000
_cell.angle_alpha   90.00
_cell.angle_beta   90.00
_cell.angle_gamma   90.00
#
_symmetry.space_group_name_H-M   'P 1'
#
loop_
_entity.id
_entity.type
_entity.pdbx_description
1 polymer ?
#
loop_
_entity_poly.entity_id
_entity_poly.type
_entity_poly.pdbx_seq_one_letter_code
_entity_poly.pdbx_strand_id
1 'polypeptide(L)'
;MRSRRFTSREKRDLHRETLVSPLPELGLVAADGPLDPMPELVIEHGLVVRMDGRPAAEFDVIDRFVVAHGLDLEVAAEAMAVDDAELARMLVDIGVPRAELVRLARGLTPAKLARVIGLLDPVELMLALKKLRARRAPSNQAHVTNLKESPALLAADAAEAARRGFAEIETTVGVARYAPLNAIALLVGSQTGRPGVMTQCAVEERRNLELAIRGLVTYAETLSVYGTEPVFVDGDDTPWSKAFLGAAYASRGVKVRFTSGTGSEALMGYAQGLSMLYLEARCLAAVRAAGSQGVQNGSISCVALVLSVPGGTRAILGENVLAAWLDLEVASG
;
A
#
# COMPACT_ATOMS: atom_id res chain seq x y z
N MET A 1 45.86 18.61 7.71
CA MET A 1 44.78 19.64 7.72
C MET A 1 43.52 19.02 7.14
N ARG A 2 42.35 19.15 7.79
CA ARG A 2 41.08 18.64 7.24
C ARG A 2 40.58 19.59 6.14
N SER A 3 40.03 19.05 5.06
CA SER A 3 39.51 19.86 3.95
C SER A 3 38.28 20.65 4.40
N ARG A 4 38.29 21.98 4.20
CA ARG A 4 37.14 22.86 4.51
C ARG A 4 35.87 22.44 3.77
N ARG A 5 36.00 21.86 2.57
CA ARG A 5 34.89 21.30 1.79
C ARG A 5 34.19 20.16 2.54
N PHE A 6 34.96 19.25 3.12
CA PHE A 6 34.40 18.12 3.88
C PHE A 6 33.75 18.59 5.18
N THR A 7 34.37 19.52 5.90
CA THR A 7 33.76 20.12 7.10
C THR A 7 32.43 20.82 6.81
N SER A 8 32.29 21.45 5.64
CA SER A 8 31.00 22.03 5.22
C SER A 8 29.98 20.95 4.87
N ARG A 9 30.38 19.89 4.17
CA ARG A 9 29.48 18.79 3.78
C ARG A 9 28.98 18.01 4.98
N GLU A 10 29.84 17.67 5.92
CA GLU A 10 29.49 16.95 7.16
C GLU A 10 28.41 17.63 8.01
N LYS A 11 28.22 18.96 7.85
CA LYS A 11 27.20 19.73 8.58
C LYS A 11 25.85 19.79 7.87
N ARG A 12 25.73 19.27 6.64
CA ARG A 12 24.45 19.24 5.92
C ARG A 12 23.49 18.30 6.62
N ASP A 13 22.21 18.66 6.67
CA ASP A 13 21.17 17.88 7.34
C ASP A 13 21.06 16.44 6.80
N LEU A 14 21.36 16.23 5.52
CA LEU A 14 21.43 14.89 4.92
C LEU A 14 22.36 13.92 5.67
N HIS A 15 23.42 14.40 6.31
CA HIS A 15 24.32 13.55 7.10
C HIS A 15 23.75 13.13 8.46
N ARG A 16 22.57 13.63 8.84
CA ARG A 16 21.80 13.15 10.00
C ARG A 16 20.88 11.99 9.64
N GLU A 17 20.60 11.80 8.34
CA GLU A 17 19.80 10.68 7.86
C GLU A 17 20.57 9.37 7.99
N THR A 18 19.83 8.29 8.26
CA THR A 18 20.41 6.95 8.33
C THR A 18 20.29 6.29 6.97
N LEU A 19 21.43 6.05 6.32
CA LEU A 19 21.52 5.25 5.10
C LEU A 19 22.24 3.95 5.44
N VAL A 20 21.70 2.84 4.95
CA VAL A 20 22.24 1.50 5.19
C VAL A 20 22.65 0.85 3.89
N SER A 21 23.71 0.04 3.94
CA SER A 21 24.04 -0.84 2.83
C SER A 21 22.94 -1.90 2.68
N PRO A 22 22.61 -2.32 1.45
CA PRO A 22 21.67 -3.41 1.23
C PRO A 22 22.05 -4.66 2.03
N LEU A 23 21.06 -5.29 2.65
CA LEU A 23 21.23 -6.53 3.42
C LEU A 23 20.11 -7.51 3.05
N PRO A 24 20.23 -8.23 1.92
CA PRO A 24 19.17 -9.04 1.34
C PRO A 24 18.58 -10.09 2.28
N GLU A 25 19.41 -10.73 3.11
CA GLU A 25 18.97 -11.75 4.06
C GLU A 25 17.94 -11.23 5.09
N LEU A 26 17.93 -9.92 5.36
CA LEU A 26 16.95 -9.27 6.23
C LEU A 26 15.84 -8.54 5.44
N GLY A 27 15.81 -8.69 4.11
CA GLY A 27 14.90 -7.96 3.22
C GLY A 27 15.17 -6.46 3.14
N LEU A 28 16.38 -6.00 3.52
CA LEU A 28 16.80 -4.61 3.39
C LEU A 28 17.27 -4.31 1.96
N VAL A 29 16.37 -4.54 1.00
CA VAL A 29 16.54 -4.31 -0.44
C VAL A 29 15.23 -3.80 -1.00
N ALA A 30 15.25 -2.66 -1.68
CA ALA A 30 14.04 -2.00 -2.15
C ALA A 30 13.27 -2.84 -3.19
N ALA A 31 13.97 -3.41 -4.17
CA ALA A 31 13.42 -4.22 -5.25
C ALA A 31 14.49 -5.14 -5.85
N ASP A 32 14.08 -6.11 -6.65
CA ASP A 32 14.97 -7.04 -7.37
C ASP A 32 15.93 -7.80 -6.43
N GLY A 33 15.37 -8.31 -5.33
CA GLY A 33 16.10 -9.05 -4.32
C GLY A 33 16.61 -10.40 -4.87
N PRO A 34 17.75 -10.91 -4.39
CA PRO A 34 18.33 -12.16 -4.89
C PRO A 34 17.48 -13.40 -4.58
N LEU A 35 16.56 -13.32 -3.61
CA LEU A 35 15.62 -14.39 -3.28
C LEU A 35 14.20 -14.12 -3.77
N ASP A 36 13.97 -13.00 -4.47
CA ASP A 36 12.68 -12.77 -5.12
C ASP A 36 12.44 -13.89 -6.14
N PRO A 37 11.23 -14.49 -6.15
CA PRO A 37 10.97 -15.59 -7.06
C PRO A 37 10.93 -15.12 -8.51
N MET A 38 11.33 -16.02 -9.40
CA MET A 38 11.05 -15.85 -10.82
C MET A 38 9.53 -15.97 -11.06
N PRO A 39 8.93 -15.11 -11.90
CA PRO A 39 7.51 -15.22 -12.21
C PRO A 39 7.16 -16.58 -12.82
N GLU A 40 6.22 -17.28 -12.22
CA GLU A 40 5.75 -18.60 -12.66
C GLU A 40 4.27 -18.73 -12.34
N LEU A 41 3.49 -19.29 -13.26
CA LEU A 41 2.13 -19.73 -12.96
C LEU A 41 1.83 -21.00 -13.74
N VAL A 42 1.49 -22.08 -13.04
CA VAL A 42 1.11 -23.36 -13.64
C VAL A 42 -0.31 -23.71 -13.20
N ILE A 43 -1.18 -23.91 -14.19
CA ILE A 43 -2.59 -24.23 -13.99
C ILE A 43 -2.86 -25.61 -14.60
N GLU A 44 -3.41 -26.52 -13.80
CA GLU A 44 -3.83 -27.85 -14.22
C GLU A 44 -5.30 -28.06 -13.85
N HIS A 45 -6.13 -28.44 -14.83
CA HIS A 45 -7.56 -28.69 -14.63
C HIS A 45 -8.31 -27.52 -13.94
N GLY A 46 -7.90 -26.28 -14.23
CA GLY A 46 -8.48 -25.06 -13.63
C GLY A 46 -8.01 -24.77 -12.20
N LEU A 47 -7.01 -25.49 -11.68
CA LEU A 47 -6.41 -25.28 -10.38
C LEU A 47 -4.98 -24.79 -10.53
N VAL A 48 -4.60 -23.77 -9.76
CA VAL A 48 -3.21 -23.32 -9.69
C VAL A 48 -2.41 -24.33 -8.88
N VAL A 49 -1.46 -25.01 -9.53
CA VAL A 49 -0.60 -26.02 -8.90
C VAL A 49 0.79 -25.48 -8.55
N ARG A 50 1.21 -24.37 -9.19
CA ARG A 50 2.43 -23.63 -8.86
C ARG A 50 2.25 -22.13 -9.11
N MET A 51 2.82 -21.31 -8.26
CA MET A 51 2.86 -19.85 -8.40
C MET A 51 4.19 -19.32 -7.84
N ASP A 52 4.88 -18.49 -8.62
CA ASP A 52 6.11 -17.79 -8.23
C ASP A 52 7.14 -18.70 -7.54
N GLY A 53 7.45 -19.84 -8.18
CA GLY A 53 8.44 -20.79 -7.71
C GLY A 53 7.94 -21.76 -6.62
N ARG A 54 6.73 -21.55 -6.06
CA ARG A 54 6.18 -22.39 -4.99
C ARG A 54 5.14 -23.38 -5.52
N PRO A 55 5.21 -24.68 -5.16
CA PRO A 55 4.12 -25.62 -5.40
C PRO A 55 2.94 -25.37 -4.46
N ALA A 56 1.73 -25.76 -4.88
CA ALA A 56 0.52 -25.54 -4.10
C ALA A 56 0.55 -26.13 -2.68
N ALA A 57 1.32 -27.20 -2.46
CA ALA A 57 1.52 -27.80 -1.14
C ALA A 57 2.30 -26.90 -0.16
N GLU A 58 3.08 -25.94 -0.68
CA GLU A 58 3.92 -24.99 0.07
C GLU A 58 3.33 -23.58 0.11
N PHE A 59 2.16 -23.36 -0.51
CA PHE A 59 1.47 -22.08 -0.42
C PHE A 59 1.18 -21.73 1.03
N ASP A 60 1.64 -20.54 1.42
CA ASP A 60 1.29 -19.92 2.69
C ASP A 60 -0.13 -19.35 2.66
N VAL A 61 -0.56 -18.71 3.76
CA VAL A 61 -1.90 -18.15 3.85
C VAL A 61 -2.19 -17.08 2.77
N ILE A 62 -1.17 -16.32 2.35
CA ILE A 62 -1.32 -15.26 1.36
C ILE A 62 -1.44 -15.87 -0.03
N ASP A 63 -0.55 -16.83 -0.35
CA ASP A 63 -0.58 -17.53 -1.64
C ASP A 63 -1.93 -18.21 -1.87
N ARG A 64 -2.44 -18.92 -0.85
CA ARG A 64 -3.76 -19.56 -0.91
C ARG A 64 -4.88 -18.55 -1.13
N PHE A 65 -4.81 -17.39 -0.47
CA PHE A 65 -5.82 -16.35 -0.60
C PHE A 65 -5.82 -15.73 -2.01
N VAL A 66 -4.64 -15.41 -2.54
CA VAL A 66 -4.48 -14.85 -3.89
C VAL A 66 -4.90 -15.85 -4.97
N VAL A 67 -4.56 -17.12 -4.82
CA VAL A 67 -5.00 -18.17 -5.75
C VAL A 67 -6.52 -18.36 -5.72
N ALA A 68 -7.13 -18.32 -4.53
CA ALA A 68 -8.57 -18.55 -4.38
C ALA A 68 -9.42 -17.36 -4.84
N HIS A 69 -8.92 -16.12 -4.72
CA HIS A 69 -9.75 -14.92 -4.85
C HIS A 69 -9.13 -13.81 -5.71
N GLY A 70 -7.84 -13.87 -6.00
CA GLY A 70 -7.09 -12.80 -6.67
C GLY A 70 -6.84 -13.04 -8.15
N LEU A 71 -6.52 -14.26 -8.58
CA LEU A 71 -6.15 -14.52 -9.97
C LEU A 71 -7.37 -14.72 -10.87
N ASP A 72 -7.39 -14.02 -11.99
CA ASP A 72 -8.32 -14.26 -13.08
C ASP A 72 -7.72 -15.28 -14.05
N LEU A 73 -8.13 -16.54 -13.87
CA LEU A 73 -7.59 -17.67 -14.63
C LEU A 73 -7.96 -17.64 -16.12
N GLU A 74 -8.98 -16.88 -16.52
CA GLU A 74 -9.37 -16.76 -17.93
C GLU A 74 -8.35 -15.94 -18.73
N VAL A 75 -7.69 -14.96 -18.09
CA VAL A 75 -6.66 -14.11 -18.70
C VAL A 75 -5.23 -14.49 -18.29
N ALA A 76 -5.07 -15.26 -17.22
CA ALA A 76 -3.76 -15.60 -16.66
C ALA A 76 -2.76 -16.17 -17.67
N ALA A 77 -3.18 -17.11 -18.52
CA ALA A 77 -2.29 -17.72 -19.52
C ALA A 77 -1.79 -16.70 -20.54
N GLU A 78 -2.66 -15.80 -21.01
CA GLU A 78 -2.30 -14.72 -21.92
C GLU A 78 -1.35 -13.73 -21.24
N ALA A 79 -1.75 -13.23 -20.07
CA ALA A 79 -1.02 -12.18 -19.36
C ALA A 79 0.39 -12.64 -18.93
N MET A 80 0.52 -13.86 -18.42
CA MET A 80 1.81 -14.41 -17.99
C MET A 80 2.75 -14.71 -19.17
N ALA A 81 2.21 -14.94 -20.37
CA ALA A 81 3.00 -15.20 -21.58
C ALA A 81 3.58 -13.91 -22.21
N VAL A 82 3.05 -12.73 -21.88
CA VAL A 82 3.61 -11.46 -22.35
C VAL A 82 5.00 -11.26 -21.73
N ASP A 83 5.96 -10.89 -22.57
CA ASP A 83 7.32 -10.56 -22.13
C ASP A 83 7.32 -9.39 -21.12
N ASP A 84 8.21 -9.43 -20.13
CA ASP A 84 8.25 -8.42 -19.07
C ASP A 84 8.52 -7.02 -19.63
N ALA A 85 9.43 -6.91 -20.60
CA ALA A 85 9.77 -5.63 -21.22
C ALA A 85 8.64 -5.14 -22.14
N GLU A 86 7.85 -6.04 -22.72
CA GLU A 86 6.65 -5.65 -23.46
C GLU A 86 5.57 -5.11 -22.53
N LEU A 87 5.29 -5.77 -21.40
CA LEU A 87 4.37 -5.21 -20.39
C LEU A 87 4.83 -3.85 -19.87
N ALA A 88 6.14 -3.70 -19.60
CA ALA A 88 6.73 -2.43 -19.19
C ALA A 88 6.53 -1.33 -20.25
N ARG A 89 6.74 -1.64 -21.55
CA ARG A 89 6.44 -0.70 -22.65
C ARG A 89 4.96 -0.35 -22.71
N MET A 90 4.08 -1.34 -22.60
CA MET A 90 2.62 -1.10 -22.60
C MET A 90 2.19 -0.16 -21.47
N LEU A 91 2.83 -0.23 -20.30
CA LEU A 91 2.55 0.67 -19.16
C LEU A 91 2.84 2.14 -19.46
N VAL A 92 3.76 2.44 -20.38
CA VAL A 92 4.10 3.82 -20.77
C VAL A 92 3.59 4.23 -22.15
N ASP A 93 3.15 3.28 -22.97
CA ASP A 93 2.57 3.56 -24.28
C ASP A 93 1.22 4.28 -24.14
N ILE A 94 1.11 5.47 -24.76
CA ILE A 94 -0.11 6.28 -24.77
C ILE A 94 -1.22 5.70 -25.66
N GLY A 95 -0.87 4.80 -26.59
CA GLY A 95 -1.79 4.09 -27.47
C GLY A 95 -2.47 2.90 -26.79
N VAL A 96 -1.88 2.37 -25.71
CA VAL A 96 -2.46 1.25 -24.95
C VAL A 96 -3.45 1.78 -23.91
N PRO A 97 -4.75 1.42 -24.00
CA PRO A 97 -5.75 1.93 -23.08
C PRO A 97 -5.59 1.34 -21.68
N ARG A 98 -5.93 2.14 -20.65
CA ARG A 98 -5.93 1.71 -19.24
C ARG A 98 -6.67 0.40 -19.01
N ALA A 99 -7.82 0.22 -19.65
CA ALA A 99 -8.66 -0.96 -19.49
C ALA A 99 -7.93 -2.26 -19.89
N GLU A 100 -7.08 -2.20 -20.90
CA GLU A 100 -6.29 -3.35 -21.35
C GLU A 100 -5.20 -3.72 -20.34
N LEU A 101 -4.50 -2.70 -19.81
CA LEU A 101 -3.49 -2.91 -18.76
C LEU A 101 -4.11 -3.52 -17.51
N VAL A 102 -5.25 -2.99 -17.06
CA VAL A 102 -5.99 -3.52 -15.92
C VAL A 102 -6.43 -4.96 -16.19
N ARG A 103 -6.95 -5.27 -17.39
CA ARG A 103 -7.36 -6.63 -17.76
C ARG A 103 -6.21 -7.62 -17.61
N LEU A 104 -5.03 -7.29 -18.15
CA LEU A 104 -3.85 -8.14 -18.04
C LEU A 104 -3.40 -8.31 -16.59
N ALA A 105 -3.37 -7.23 -15.79
CA ALA A 105 -2.93 -7.28 -14.40
C ALA A 105 -3.68 -8.32 -13.54
N ARG A 106 -4.95 -8.60 -13.86
CA ARG A 106 -5.78 -9.58 -13.15
C ARG A 106 -5.26 -11.02 -13.27
N GLY A 107 -4.49 -11.31 -14.31
CA GLY A 107 -3.89 -12.61 -14.57
C GLY A 107 -2.42 -12.73 -14.17
N LEU A 108 -1.79 -11.64 -13.72
CA LEU A 108 -0.37 -11.62 -13.37
C LEU A 108 -0.17 -12.06 -11.91
N THR A 109 0.92 -12.78 -11.66
CA THR A 109 1.35 -13.13 -10.31
C THR A 109 2.05 -11.95 -9.61
N PRO A 110 2.14 -11.96 -8.26
CA PRO A 110 2.90 -10.94 -7.52
C PRO A 110 4.33 -10.74 -8.03
N ALA A 111 5.06 -11.82 -8.35
CA ALA A 111 6.43 -11.69 -8.86
C ALA A 111 6.46 -11.05 -10.26
N LYS A 112 5.52 -11.41 -11.15
CA LYS A 112 5.43 -10.84 -12.49
C LYS A 112 5.17 -9.34 -12.42
N LEU A 113 4.23 -8.94 -11.56
CA LEU A 113 3.90 -7.54 -11.29
C LEU A 113 5.12 -6.76 -10.80
N ALA A 114 5.77 -7.24 -9.73
CA ALA A 114 6.95 -6.59 -9.14
C ALA A 114 8.10 -6.47 -10.16
N ARG A 115 8.37 -7.54 -10.92
CA ARG A 115 9.43 -7.58 -11.92
C ARG A 115 9.21 -6.58 -13.05
N VAL A 116 7.99 -6.49 -13.60
CA VAL A 116 7.66 -5.53 -14.67
C VAL A 116 7.85 -4.09 -14.18
N ILE A 117 7.41 -3.79 -12.97
CA ILE A 117 7.59 -2.46 -12.36
C ILE A 117 9.07 -2.16 -12.06
N GLY A 118 9.85 -3.17 -11.68
CA GLY A 118 11.29 -3.05 -11.48
C GLY A 118 12.07 -2.62 -12.72
N LEU A 119 11.53 -2.85 -13.93
CA LEU A 119 12.13 -2.44 -15.20
C LEU A 119 11.99 -0.94 -15.50
N LEU A 120 11.04 -0.25 -14.86
CA LEU A 120 10.71 1.13 -15.19
C LEU A 120 11.56 2.13 -14.39
N ASP A 121 12.00 3.19 -15.06
CA ASP A 121 12.61 4.34 -14.40
C ASP A 121 11.55 5.27 -13.76
N PRO A 122 11.95 6.25 -12.92
CA PRO A 122 10.99 7.13 -12.26
C PRO A 122 10.09 7.94 -13.22
N VAL A 123 10.56 8.33 -14.40
CA VAL A 123 9.77 9.10 -15.37
C VAL A 123 8.72 8.20 -16.02
N GLU A 124 9.12 7.00 -16.38
CA GLU A 124 8.24 5.96 -16.89
C GLU A 124 7.15 5.60 -15.87
N LEU A 125 7.53 5.42 -14.60
CA LEU A 125 6.58 5.18 -13.51
C LEU A 125 5.58 6.34 -13.32
N MET A 126 6.03 7.60 -13.40
CA MET A 126 5.13 8.76 -13.33
C MET A 126 4.13 8.79 -14.49
N LEU A 127 4.56 8.43 -15.71
CA LEU A 127 3.69 8.35 -16.88
C LEU A 127 2.67 7.21 -16.72
N ALA A 128 3.13 6.03 -16.28
CA ALA A 128 2.27 4.88 -16.00
C ALA A 128 1.23 5.22 -14.93
N LEU A 129 1.63 5.82 -13.80
CA LEU A 129 0.72 6.22 -12.71
C LEU A 129 -0.35 7.20 -13.20
N LYS A 130 0.03 8.20 -13.99
CA LYS A 130 -0.90 9.17 -14.56
C LYS A 130 -1.98 8.49 -15.42
N LYS A 131 -1.60 7.47 -16.19
CA LYS A 131 -2.52 6.69 -17.04
C LYS A 131 -3.39 5.73 -16.23
N LEU A 132 -2.82 5.08 -15.21
CA LEU A 132 -3.47 4.02 -14.43
C LEU A 132 -4.34 4.53 -13.28
N ARG A 133 -4.14 5.76 -12.79
CA ARG A 133 -4.94 6.32 -11.70
C ARG A 133 -6.44 6.21 -12.00
N ALA A 134 -7.18 5.52 -11.12
CA ALA A 134 -8.60 5.24 -11.32
C ALA A 134 -9.45 6.51 -11.44
N ARG A 135 -9.18 7.50 -10.58
CA ARG A 135 -9.87 8.80 -10.62
C ARG A 135 -9.17 9.77 -11.57
N ARG A 136 -9.95 10.40 -12.46
CA ARG A 136 -9.45 11.46 -13.35
C ARG A 136 -8.85 12.64 -12.56
N ALA A 137 -9.60 13.17 -11.61
CA ALA A 137 -9.16 14.26 -10.75
C ALA A 137 -8.41 13.70 -9.52
N PRO A 138 -7.14 14.06 -9.28
CA PRO A 138 -6.46 13.69 -8.05
C PRO A 138 -7.12 14.37 -6.84
N SER A 139 -6.88 13.83 -5.65
CA SER A 139 -7.33 14.37 -4.36
C SER A 139 -6.14 14.52 -3.43
N ASN A 140 -6.40 15.01 -2.22
CA ASN A 140 -5.40 14.98 -1.15
C ASN A 140 -6.06 14.62 0.19
N GLN A 141 -5.26 14.05 1.08
CA GLN A 141 -5.61 13.68 2.45
C GLN A 141 -4.69 14.42 3.43
N ALA A 142 -5.19 14.75 4.62
CA ALA A 142 -4.39 15.38 5.67
C ALA A 142 -4.46 14.61 6.98
N HIS A 143 -3.38 14.66 7.75
CA HIS A 143 -3.42 14.37 9.18
C HIS A 143 -3.84 15.61 9.96
N VAL A 144 -4.74 15.42 10.92
CA VAL A 144 -5.10 16.41 11.94
C VAL A 144 -5.02 15.71 13.27
N THR A 145 -3.92 15.96 13.97
CA THR A 145 -3.60 15.40 15.29
C THR A 145 -2.93 16.46 16.15
N ASN A 146 -2.96 16.31 17.47
CA ASN A 146 -2.10 17.09 18.35
C ASN A 146 -1.71 16.27 19.57
N LEU A 147 -0.53 16.57 20.13
CA LEU A 147 0.08 15.81 21.24
C LEU A 147 -0.82 15.68 22.48
N LYS A 148 -1.77 16.60 22.67
CA LYS A 148 -2.62 16.66 23.88
C LYS A 148 -4.00 16.03 23.66
N GLU A 149 -4.29 15.54 22.47
CA GLU A 149 -5.64 15.10 22.09
C GLU A 149 -6.71 16.16 22.35
N SER A 150 -6.33 17.44 22.20
CA SER A 150 -7.22 18.58 22.43
C SER A 150 -8.34 18.58 21.39
N PRO A 151 -9.61 18.36 21.78
CA PRO A 151 -10.71 18.24 20.82
C PRO A 151 -11.01 19.57 20.13
N ALA A 152 -10.85 20.69 20.86
CA ALA A 152 -11.06 22.02 20.31
C ALA A 152 -10.04 22.35 19.21
N LEU A 153 -8.78 21.96 19.41
CA LEU A 153 -7.73 22.15 18.42
C LEU A 153 -7.95 21.23 17.20
N LEU A 154 -8.27 19.94 17.42
CA LEU A 154 -8.61 19.02 16.34
C LEU A 154 -9.74 19.53 15.46
N ALA A 155 -10.82 20.05 16.07
CA ALA A 155 -11.94 20.58 15.32
C ALA A 155 -11.55 21.84 14.50
N ALA A 156 -10.75 22.73 15.08
CA ALA A 156 -10.27 23.92 14.39
C ALA A 156 -9.34 23.56 13.21
N ASP A 157 -8.37 22.70 13.43
CA ASP A 157 -7.42 22.25 12.41
C ASP A 157 -8.12 21.47 11.30
N ALA A 158 -9.13 20.65 11.64
CA ALA A 158 -9.94 19.93 10.65
C ALA A 158 -10.78 20.88 9.79
N ALA A 159 -11.32 21.95 10.38
CA ALA A 159 -12.03 22.99 9.63
C ALA A 159 -11.09 23.74 8.67
N GLU A 160 -9.88 24.07 9.13
CA GLU A 160 -8.86 24.68 8.29
C GLU A 160 -8.41 23.75 7.15
N ALA A 161 -8.09 22.50 7.44
CA ALA A 161 -7.70 21.50 6.45
C ALA A 161 -8.79 21.31 5.38
N ALA A 162 -10.04 21.16 5.81
CA ALA A 162 -11.18 21.08 4.90
C ALA A 162 -11.29 22.31 3.97
N ARG A 163 -11.04 23.53 4.49
CA ARG A 163 -11.01 24.77 3.70
C ARG A 163 -9.82 24.88 2.76
N ARG A 164 -8.68 24.30 3.11
CA ARG A 164 -7.49 24.22 2.25
C ARG A 164 -7.65 23.23 1.09
N GLY A 165 -8.69 22.40 1.11
CA GLY A 165 -9.11 21.58 -0.04
C GLY A 165 -8.94 20.08 0.15
N PHE A 166 -8.48 19.61 1.32
CA PHE A 166 -8.36 18.18 1.61
C PHE A 166 -9.73 17.49 1.51
N ALA A 167 -9.76 16.37 0.80
CA ALA A 167 -11.00 15.58 0.61
C ALA A 167 -11.24 14.60 1.73
N GLU A 168 -10.15 14.16 2.35
CA GLU A 168 -10.14 13.19 3.43
C GLU A 168 -9.23 13.72 4.53
N ILE A 169 -9.61 13.50 5.78
CA ILE A 169 -8.82 13.88 6.94
C ILE A 169 -8.75 12.70 7.89
N GLU A 170 -7.57 12.47 8.44
CA GLU A 170 -7.29 11.42 9.40
C GLU A 170 -6.86 12.03 10.73
N THR A 171 -7.30 11.42 11.82
CA THR A 171 -6.69 11.58 13.14
C THR A 171 -6.22 10.22 13.64
N THR A 172 -5.27 10.21 14.56
CA THR A 172 -4.98 9.07 15.43
C THR A 172 -4.88 9.57 16.89
N VAL A 173 -4.39 8.74 17.80
CA VAL A 173 -4.27 9.04 19.24
C VAL A 173 -2.96 8.51 19.81
N GLY A 174 -2.30 9.30 20.65
CA GLY A 174 -1.26 8.84 21.57
C GLY A 174 -1.84 8.13 22.80
N VAL A 175 -3.10 8.39 23.16
CA VAL A 175 -3.82 7.69 24.24
C VAL A 175 -5.10 7.07 23.69
N ALA A 176 -5.13 5.74 23.53
CA ALA A 176 -6.21 4.98 22.88
C ALA A 176 -7.64 5.35 23.33
N ARG A 177 -7.83 5.69 24.62
CA ARG A 177 -9.14 6.06 25.19
C ARG A 177 -9.72 7.37 24.63
N TYR A 178 -8.90 8.24 24.04
CA TYR A 178 -9.34 9.49 23.40
C TYR A 178 -9.97 9.28 22.02
N ALA A 179 -9.86 8.08 21.41
CA ALA A 179 -10.27 7.86 20.02
C ALA A 179 -11.70 8.33 19.68
N PRO A 180 -12.74 8.09 20.51
CA PRO A 180 -14.07 8.61 20.23
C PRO A 180 -14.14 10.15 20.21
N LEU A 181 -13.39 10.79 21.10
CA LEU A 181 -13.38 12.25 21.24
C LEU A 181 -12.60 12.90 20.08
N ASN A 182 -11.52 12.27 19.63
CA ASN A 182 -10.80 12.69 18.44
C ASN A 182 -11.66 12.53 17.18
N ALA A 183 -12.27 11.36 17.01
CA ALA A 183 -13.13 11.07 15.86
C ALA A 183 -14.27 12.08 15.73
N ILE A 184 -15.01 12.35 16.81
CA ILE A 184 -16.11 13.33 16.78
C ILE A 184 -15.63 14.76 16.56
N ALA A 185 -14.50 15.17 17.17
CA ALA A 185 -13.93 16.50 16.96
C ALA A 185 -13.51 16.70 15.49
N LEU A 186 -12.88 15.69 14.90
CA LEU A 186 -12.48 15.68 13.50
C LEU A 186 -13.69 15.75 12.57
N LEU A 187 -14.72 14.93 12.83
CA LEU A 187 -15.96 14.93 12.07
C LEU A 187 -16.63 16.31 12.12
N VAL A 188 -16.83 16.89 13.30
CA VAL A 188 -17.46 18.22 13.45
C VAL A 188 -16.63 19.31 12.76
N GLY A 189 -15.31 19.33 12.98
CA GLY A 189 -14.42 20.32 12.39
C GLY A 189 -14.41 20.26 10.86
N SER A 190 -14.24 19.06 10.30
CA SER A 190 -14.21 18.86 8.85
C SER A 190 -15.49 19.36 8.16
N GLN A 191 -16.67 19.04 8.73
CA GLN A 191 -17.94 19.49 8.17
C GLN A 191 -18.17 20.99 8.34
N THR A 192 -17.61 21.60 9.39
CA THR A 192 -17.63 23.06 9.58
C THR A 192 -16.77 23.77 8.53
N GLY A 193 -15.62 23.18 8.17
CA GLY A 193 -14.75 23.71 7.14
C GLY A 193 -15.35 23.56 5.75
N ARG A 194 -15.65 22.33 5.34
CA ARG A 194 -16.24 22.03 4.02
C ARG A 194 -17.13 20.78 4.12
N PRO A 195 -18.46 20.91 3.96
CA PRO A 195 -19.36 19.76 3.95
C PRO A 195 -18.94 18.70 2.91
N GLY A 196 -18.98 17.43 3.31
CA GLY A 196 -18.61 16.31 2.44
C GLY A 196 -17.14 15.88 2.51
N VAL A 197 -16.31 16.52 3.34
CA VAL A 197 -14.98 15.97 3.67
C VAL A 197 -15.14 14.68 4.47
N MET A 198 -14.39 13.65 4.10
CA MET A 198 -14.45 12.35 4.78
C MET A 198 -13.45 12.30 5.94
N THR A 199 -13.80 11.63 7.03
CA THR A 199 -12.97 11.56 8.23
C THR A 199 -12.77 10.13 8.72
N GLN A 200 -11.55 9.80 9.12
CA GLN A 200 -11.21 8.54 9.80
C GLN A 200 -10.50 8.79 11.14
N CYS A 201 -10.48 7.76 11.99
CA CYS A 201 -9.67 7.74 13.21
C CYS A 201 -8.87 6.43 13.24
N ALA A 202 -7.58 6.49 12.90
CA ALA A 202 -6.70 5.34 12.82
C ALA A 202 -6.32 4.83 14.22
N VAL A 203 -6.86 3.67 14.57
CA VAL A 203 -6.65 2.92 15.82
C VAL A 203 -6.77 1.42 15.53
N GLU A 204 -6.55 0.58 16.53
CA GLU A 204 -6.75 -0.87 16.48
C GLU A 204 -8.10 -1.25 15.81
N GLU A 205 -8.08 -2.32 15.03
CA GLU A 205 -9.09 -2.65 14.02
C GLU A 205 -10.51 -2.81 14.57
N ARG A 206 -10.66 -3.55 15.67
CA ARG A 206 -11.95 -3.69 16.34
C ARG A 206 -12.44 -2.34 16.82
N ARG A 207 -11.57 -1.55 17.46
CA ARG A 207 -11.93 -0.22 17.94
C ARG A 207 -12.32 0.72 16.79
N ASN A 208 -11.61 0.65 15.67
CA ASN A 208 -11.89 1.42 14.46
C ASN A 208 -13.30 1.09 13.92
N LEU A 209 -13.62 -0.21 13.81
CA LEU A 209 -14.94 -0.67 13.38
C LEU A 209 -16.05 -0.24 14.35
N GLU A 210 -15.79 -0.26 15.67
CA GLU A 210 -16.73 0.24 16.66
C GLU A 210 -17.03 1.74 16.47
N LEU A 211 -16.02 2.56 16.15
CA LEU A 211 -16.21 3.99 15.86
C LEU A 211 -17.07 4.18 14.60
N ALA A 212 -16.83 3.38 13.57
CA ALA A 212 -17.60 3.42 12.32
C ALA A 212 -19.06 2.99 12.52
N ILE A 213 -19.32 1.89 13.24
CA ILE A 213 -20.70 1.45 13.57
C ILE A 213 -21.46 2.51 14.36
N ARG A 214 -20.76 3.28 15.20
CA ARG A 214 -21.33 4.40 15.98
C ARG A 214 -21.47 5.69 15.17
N GLY A 215 -21.06 5.72 13.91
CA GLY A 215 -21.14 6.91 13.05
C GLY A 215 -20.20 8.04 13.44
N LEU A 216 -19.08 7.73 14.10
CA LEU A 216 -18.08 8.73 14.51
C LEU A 216 -17.01 9.01 13.45
N VAL A 217 -16.95 8.16 12.42
CA VAL A 217 -16.09 8.29 11.24
C VAL A 217 -16.91 8.01 9.99
N THR A 218 -16.45 8.49 8.83
CA THR A 218 -17.14 8.27 7.54
C THR A 218 -16.43 7.25 6.66
N TYR A 219 -15.19 6.88 7.00
CA TYR A 219 -14.42 5.81 6.36
C TYR A 219 -13.33 5.28 7.30
N ALA A 220 -12.72 4.17 6.92
CA ALA A 220 -11.49 3.65 7.51
C ALA A 220 -10.45 3.33 6.43
N GLU A 221 -9.17 3.54 6.70
CA GLU A 221 -8.10 3.25 5.73
C GLU A 221 -7.00 2.39 6.31
N THR A 222 -6.65 2.55 7.59
CA THR A 222 -5.55 1.83 8.24
C THR A 222 -5.91 0.39 8.57
N LEU A 223 -6.54 -0.33 7.63
CA LEU A 223 -6.82 -1.75 7.68
C LEU A 223 -5.61 -2.50 7.11
N SER A 224 -4.61 -2.78 7.95
CA SER A 224 -3.28 -3.18 7.49
C SER A 224 -3.20 -4.61 6.90
N VAL A 225 -2.48 -4.77 5.80
CA VAL A 225 -2.18 -6.04 5.10
C VAL A 225 -0.67 -6.17 4.92
N TYR A 226 -0.14 -7.40 5.01
CA TYR A 226 1.30 -7.66 5.03
C TYR A 226 1.73 -8.75 4.04
N GLY A 227 2.99 -8.71 3.63
CA GLY A 227 3.54 -9.53 2.55
C GLY A 227 4.08 -10.88 2.99
N THR A 228 4.12 -11.18 4.30
CA THR A 228 4.47 -12.50 4.84
C THR A 228 3.52 -12.92 5.96
N GLU A 229 3.31 -14.24 6.09
CA GLU A 229 2.42 -14.80 7.11
C GLU A 229 2.81 -14.43 8.55
N PRO A 230 4.10 -14.48 8.97
CA PRO A 230 4.46 -14.10 10.34
C PRO A 230 4.14 -12.63 10.65
N VAL A 231 4.30 -11.73 9.67
CA VAL A 231 4.01 -10.30 9.85
C VAL A 231 2.52 -10.07 9.92
N PHE A 232 1.73 -10.83 9.15
CA PHE A 232 0.27 -10.84 9.29
C PHE A 232 -0.16 -11.25 10.70
N VAL A 233 0.43 -12.31 11.24
CA VAL A 233 0.15 -12.79 12.61
C VAL A 233 0.55 -11.74 13.66
N ASP A 234 1.73 -11.12 13.54
CA ASP A 234 2.15 -10.04 14.43
C ASP A 234 1.30 -8.77 14.27
N GLY A 235 0.70 -8.58 13.08
CA GLY A 235 -0.34 -7.60 12.80
C GLY A 235 -1.73 -7.99 13.31
N ASP A 236 -1.85 -9.11 14.03
CA ASP A 236 -3.08 -9.69 14.62
C ASP A 236 -4.17 -10.05 13.60
N ASP A 237 -3.76 -10.45 12.39
CA ASP A 237 -4.68 -10.69 11.29
C ASP A 237 -4.23 -11.78 10.31
N THR A 238 -5.15 -12.14 9.42
CA THR A 238 -4.93 -13.01 8.25
C THR A 238 -5.59 -12.35 7.03
N PRO A 239 -5.27 -12.78 5.81
CA PRO A 239 -5.99 -12.34 4.61
C PRO A 239 -7.52 -12.51 4.73
N TRP A 240 -7.99 -13.59 5.35
CA TRP A 240 -9.43 -13.83 5.57
C TRP A 240 -10.06 -12.92 6.61
N SER A 241 -9.40 -12.67 7.74
CA SER A 241 -9.93 -11.74 8.75
C SER A 241 -9.99 -10.31 8.21
N LYS A 242 -8.98 -9.88 7.43
CA LYS A 242 -9.00 -8.59 6.73
C LYS A 242 -10.11 -8.50 5.70
N ALA A 243 -10.28 -9.52 4.86
CA ALA A 243 -11.35 -9.54 3.87
C ALA A 243 -12.74 -9.48 4.55
N PHE A 244 -12.92 -10.26 5.63
CA PHE A 244 -14.13 -10.21 6.43
C PHE A 244 -14.35 -8.83 7.08
N LEU A 245 -13.30 -8.21 7.61
CA LEU A 245 -13.34 -6.86 8.19
C LEU A 245 -13.74 -5.82 7.14
N GLY A 246 -13.14 -5.84 5.96
CA GLY A 246 -13.53 -4.99 4.83
C GLY A 246 -15.01 -5.16 4.47
N ALA A 247 -15.49 -6.40 4.39
CA ALA A 247 -16.91 -6.69 4.18
C ALA A 247 -17.79 -6.21 5.35
N ALA A 248 -17.30 -6.27 6.59
CA ALA A 248 -18.01 -5.78 7.77
C ALA A 248 -18.24 -4.26 7.68
N TYR A 249 -17.25 -3.46 7.28
CA TYR A 249 -17.47 -2.03 7.01
C TYR A 249 -18.42 -1.80 5.83
N ALA A 250 -18.23 -2.52 4.72
CA ALA A 250 -19.08 -2.39 3.54
C ALA A 250 -20.56 -2.69 3.85
N SER A 251 -20.84 -3.71 4.67
CA SER A 251 -22.20 -4.04 5.11
C SER A 251 -22.86 -2.96 5.97
N ARG A 252 -22.09 -1.96 6.45
CA ARG A 252 -22.57 -0.78 7.18
C ARG A 252 -22.56 0.48 6.31
N GLY A 253 -22.26 0.35 5.01
CA GLY A 253 -22.18 1.47 4.08
C GLY A 253 -20.98 2.39 4.33
N VAL A 254 -19.95 1.91 5.02
CA VAL A 254 -18.76 2.68 5.35
C VAL A 254 -17.69 2.44 4.28
N LYS A 255 -17.16 3.51 3.68
CA LYS A 255 -16.04 3.41 2.73
C LYS A 255 -14.83 2.83 3.47
N VAL A 256 -14.11 1.93 2.81
CA VAL A 256 -12.82 1.44 3.32
C VAL A 256 -11.78 1.39 2.24
N ARG A 257 -10.53 1.51 2.66
CA ARG A 257 -9.38 0.97 1.92
C ARG A 257 -8.49 0.21 2.90
N PHE A 258 -7.59 -0.60 2.37
CA PHE A 258 -6.57 -1.26 3.17
C PHE A 258 -5.31 -0.42 3.21
N THR A 259 -4.39 -0.69 4.13
CA THR A 259 -3.05 -0.10 4.14
C THR A 259 -2.01 -1.19 3.97
N SER A 260 -1.04 -0.96 3.09
CA SER A 260 0.18 -1.73 2.96
C SER A 260 1.35 -0.77 2.76
N GLY A 261 2.53 -1.28 2.44
CA GLY A 261 3.68 -0.44 2.18
C GLY A 261 4.98 -1.22 2.21
N THR A 262 5.85 -0.91 1.25
CA THR A 262 7.21 -1.45 1.26
C THR A 262 7.90 -1.21 2.62
N GLY A 263 8.60 -2.24 3.09
CA GLY A 263 9.44 -2.18 4.28
C GLY A 263 8.76 -2.64 5.57
N SER A 264 7.45 -2.88 5.59
CA SER A 264 6.74 -3.31 6.79
C SER A 264 7.27 -4.64 7.35
N GLU A 265 7.53 -5.60 6.47
CA GLU A 265 7.99 -6.94 6.84
C GLU A 265 9.45 -6.93 7.30
N ALA A 266 10.28 -6.08 6.69
CA ALA A 266 11.66 -5.88 7.11
C ALA A 266 11.73 -5.18 8.47
N LEU A 267 10.86 -4.18 8.70
CA LEU A 267 10.75 -3.49 9.98
C LEU A 267 10.24 -4.42 11.10
N MET A 268 9.29 -5.29 10.77
CA MET A 268 8.71 -6.27 11.69
C MET A 268 9.55 -7.55 11.81
N GLY A 269 10.67 -7.66 11.08
CA GLY A 269 11.70 -8.69 11.27
C GLY A 269 11.49 -10.00 10.52
N TYR A 270 10.51 -10.09 9.62
CA TYR A 270 10.16 -11.32 8.90
C TYR A 270 9.98 -11.11 7.40
N ALA A 271 10.93 -10.43 6.75
CA ALA A 271 10.96 -10.25 5.29
C ALA A 271 11.35 -11.52 4.52
N GLN A 272 11.79 -12.59 5.19
CA GLN A 272 12.16 -13.88 4.56
C GLN A 272 13.23 -13.77 3.47
N GLY A 273 14.06 -12.72 3.54
CA GLY A 273 15.11 -12.43 2.55
C GLY A 273 14.60 -11.86 1.21
N LEU A 274 13.31 -11.57 1.11
CA LEU A 274 12.64 -11.03 -0.06
C LEU A 274 12.76 -9.51 -0.12
N SER A 275 12.71 -8.94 -1.32
CA SER A 275 12.70 -7.49 -1.49
C SER A 275 11.40 -6.86 -1.03
N MET A 276 11.49 -5.60 -0.61
CA MET A 276 10.33 -4.85 -0.13
C MET A 276 9.25 -4.72 -1.22
N LEU A 277 9.63 -4.47 -2.48
CA LEU A 277 8.68 -4.32 -3.58
C LEU A 277 7.96 -5.63 -3.93
N TYR A 278 8.65 -6.78 -3.87
CA TYR A 278 7.98 -8.06 -4.08
C TYR A 278 6.97 -8.36 -2.95
N LEU A 279 7.35 -8.14 -1.70
CA LEU A 279 6.45 -8.31 -0.57
C LEU A 279 5.22 -7.40 -0.67
N GLU A 280 5.42 -6.15 -1.08
CA GLU A 280 4.32 -5.23 -1.34
C GLU A 280 3.44 -5.67 -2.51
N ALA A 281 3.99 -6.28 -3.57
CA ALA A 281 3.17 -6.86 -4.63
C ALA A 281 2.27 -8.01 -4.10
N ARG A 282 2.73 -8.79 -3.11
CA ARG A 282 1.89 -9.78 -2.42
C ARG A 282 0.78 -9.10 -1.60
N CYS A 283 1.10 -8.03 -0.87
CA CYS A 283 0.10 -7.22 -0.17
C CYS A 283 -1.00 -6.75 -1.13
N LEU A 284 -0.61 -6.12 -2.24
CA LEU A 284 -1.54 -5.56 -3.20
C LEU A 284 -2.40 -6.62 -3.90
N ALA A 285 -1.83 -7.78 -4.20
CA ALA A 285 -2.58 -8.92 -4.70
C ALA A 285 -3.65 -9.39 -3.67
N ALA A 286 -3.29 -9.45 -2.38
CA ALA A 286 -4.22 -9.78 -1.31
C ALA A 286 -5.30 -8.69 -1.12
N VAL A 287 -4.94 -7.40 -1.19
CA VAL A 287 -5.88 -6.28 -1.11
C VAL A 287 -6.92 -6.37 -2.23
N ARG A 288 -6.48 -6.62 -3.47
CA ARG A 288 -7.38 -6.80 -4.61
C ARG A 288 -8.25 -8.06 -4.44
N ALA A 289 -7.65 -9.18 -4.02
CA ALA A 289 -8.35 -10.44 -3.79
C ALA A 289 -9.43 -10.32 -2.71
N ALA A 290 -9.23 -9.47 -1.71
CA ALA A 290 -10.22 -9.17 -0.68
C ALA A 290 -11.40 -8.31 -1.16
N GLY A 291 -11.37 -7.83 -2.41
CA GLY A 291 -12.41 -6.97 -2.97
C GLY A 291 -12.37 -5.55 -2.42
N SER A 292 -11.23 -5.11 -1.87
CA SER A 292 -11.07 -3.70 -1.47
C SER A 292 -11.13 -2.79 -2.69
N GLN A 293 -11.82 -1.67 -2.56
CA GLN A 293 -11.89 -0.64 -3.61
C GLN A 293 -10.58 0.16 -3.75
N GLY A 294 -9.72 0.11 -2.73
CA GLY A 294 -8.50 0.92 -2.69
C GLY A 294 -7.48 0.44 -1.69
N VAL A 295 -6.32 1.12 -1.72
CA VAL A 295 -5.21 0.92 -0.81
C VAL A 295 -4.54 2.26 -0.49
N GLN A 296 -4.04 2.40 0.73
CA GLN A 296 -2.99 3.34 1.07
C GLN A 296 -1.66 2.60 1.04
N ASN A 297 -0.74 3.01 0.17
CA ASN A 297 0.62 2.47 0.09
C ASN A 297 1.61 3.55 -0.37
N GLY A 298 2.86 3.19 -0.59
CA GLY A 298 3.98 4.12 -0.74
C GLY A 298 4.87 4.10 0.51
N SER A 299 5.12 2.92 1.06
CA SER A 299 5.82 2.67 2.34
C SER A 299 5.13 3.22 3.61
N ILE A 300 4.48 4.37 3.54
CA ILE A 300 3.68 4.97 4.63
C ILE A 300 4.52 5.12 5.91
N SER A 301 4.21 4.36 6.96
CA SER A 301 4.90 4.45 8.25
C SER A 301 6.30 3.83 8.22
N CYS A 302 6.62 3.05 7.18
CA CYS A 302 7.91 2.40 7.00
C CYS A 302 8.88 3.21 6.13
N VAL A 303 8.50 4.42 5.69
CA VAL A 303 9.23 5.22 4.69
C VAL A 303 10.68 5.46 5.05
N ALA A 304 11.00 5.67 6.32
CA ALA A 304 12.38 5.88 6.77
C ALA A 304 13.27 4.66 6.47
N LEU A 305 12.75 3.45 6.61
CA LEU A 305 13.48 2.22 6.31
C LEU A 305 13.71 2.07 4.81
N VAL A 306 12.67 2.31 4.00
CA VAL A 306 12.77 2.18 2.55
C VAL A 306 13.70 3.24 1.95
N LEU A 307 13.63 4.49 2.43
CA LEU A 307 14.54 5.57 2.02
C LEU A 307 15.98 5.35 2.49
N SER A 308 16.21 4.48 3.48
CA SER A 308 17.56 4.17 3.95
C SER A 308 18.36 3.28 2.99
N VAL A 309 17.69 2.58 2.06
CA VAL A 309 18.32 1.67 1.10
C VAL A 309 18.34 2.24 -0.33
N PRO A 310 19.33 1.87 -1.16
CA PRO A 310 19.36 2.24 -2.57
C PRO A 310 18.08 1.87 -3.31
N GLY A 311 17.56 2.80 -4.12
CA GLY A 311 16.35 2.58 -4.92
C GLY A 311 15.03 2.73 -4.16
N GLY A 312 15.05 3.04 -2.86
CA GLY A 312 13.85 3.16 -2.03
C GLY A 312 12.79 4.11 -2.58
N THR A 313 13.18 5.31 -3.01
CA THR A 313 12.25 6.27 -3.63
C THR A 313 11.61 5.75 -4.91
N ARG A 314 12.35 4.96 -5.70
CA ARG A 314 11.83 4.32 -6.91
C ARG A 314 10.82 3.23 -6.55
N ALA A 315 11.12 2.42 -5.52
CA ALA A 315 10.22 1.38 -5.04
C ALA A 315 8.90 1.95 -4.51
N ILE A 316 8.94 3.05 -3.76
CA ILE A 316 7.76 3.78 -3.27
C ILE A 316 6.85 4.22 -4.43
N LEU A 317 7.42 4.79 -5.49
CA LEU A 317 6.61 5.13 -6.67
C LEU A 317 6.13 3.86 -7.39
N GLY A 318 6.98 2.83 -7.47
CA GLY A 318 6.68 1.55 -8.10
C GLY A 318 5.47 0.85 -7.48
N GLU A 319 5.37 0.77 -6.15
CA GLU A 319 4.22 0.18 -5.48
C GLU A 319 2.92 0.97 -5.69
N ASN A 320 2.98 2.30 -5.83
CA ASN A 320 1.79 3.07 -6.20
C ASN A 320 1.33 2.76 -7.63
N VAL A 321 2.26 2.55 -8.57
CA VAL A 321 1.92 2.09 -9.92
C VAL A 321 1.33 0.68 -9.88
N LEU A 322 1.89 -0.24 -9.09
CA LEU A 322 1.34 -1.58 -8.89
C LEU A 322 -0.12 -1.52 -8.44
N ALA A 323 -0.40 -0.75 -7.40
CA ALA A 323 -1.75 -0.60 -6.87
C ALA A 323 -2.72 -0.05 -7.92
N ALA A 324 -2.31 0.99 -8.65
CA ALA A 324 -3.13 1.58 -9.71
C ALA A 324 -3.32 0.62 -10.90
N TRP A 325 -2.32 -0.20 -11.21
CA TRP A 325 -2.37 -1.22 -12.27
C TRP A 325 -3.37 -2.34 -11.94
N LEU A 326 -3.45 -2.70 -10.65
CA LEU A 326 -4.44 -3.61 -10.08
C LEU A 326 -5.85 -3.01 -9.94
N ASP A 327 -6.08 -1.82 -10.51
CA ASP A 327 -7.35 -1.09 -10.52
C ASP A 327 -7.84 -0.63 -9.13
N LEU A 328 -6.92 -0.47 -8.18
CA LEU A 328 -7.23 0.06 -6.85
C LEU A 328 -7.23 1.59 -6.87
N GLU A 329 -8.12 2.22 -6.07
CA GLU A 329 -7.88 3.59 -5.60
C GLU A 329 -6.57 3.62 -4.81
N VAL A 330 -5.70 4.61 -5.05
CA VAL A 330 -4.41 4.72 -4.39
C VAL A 330 -4.34 6.02 -3.57
N ALA A 331 -4.25 5.89 -2.25
CA ALA A 331 -3.75 6.94 -1.37
C ALA A 331 -2.23 6.77 -1.25
N SER A 332 -1.50 7.50 -2.10
CA SER A 332 -0.04 7.36 -2.27
C SER A 332 0.73 8.19 -1.25
N GLY A 333 1.37 7.54 -0.28
CA GLY A 333 2.23 8.19 0.72
C GLY A 333 3.68 8.43 0.29
#